data_AF-A0A497DPU7-F1
#
_entry.id   AF-A0A497DPU7-F1
#
_cell.length_a   1.000
_cell.length_b   1.000
_cell.length_c   1.000
_cell.angle_alpha   90.00
_cell.angle_beta   90.00
_cell.angle_gamma   90.00
#
_symmetry.space_group_name_H-M   'P 1'
#
loop_
_entity.id
_entity.type
_entity.pdbx_description
1 polymer ?
#
loop_
_entity_poly.entity_id
_entity_poly.type
_entity_poly.pdbx_seq_one_letter_code
_entity_poly.pdbx_strand_id
1 'polypeptide(L)'
;MFADGETNEVYLTGATNTAAGDYVVTGTDDVYHFQGQEFTVYNVYYDDPSHNMKIAVSNDGECNSFIAYTGGYWFMYNCTKEGFGVRKSMFNSATIRDGFDSREYQSQSVLVKTRKIEQDQAVGLIAAYLPKLQG
;
A
#
# COMPACT_ATOMS: atom_id res chain seq x y z
N MET A 1 -33.73 2.65 9.12
CA MET A 1 -33.36 3.07 7.75
C MET A 1 -31.84 2.99 7.71
N PHE A 2 -31.31 1.92 7.11
CA PHE A 2 -29.87 1.78 6.89
C PHE A 2 -29.59 2.44 5.54
N ALA A 3 -28.93 3.61 5.59
CA ALA A 3 -28.51 4.32 4.39
C ALA A 3 -27.31 3.57 3.78
N ASP A 4 -27.39 3.41 2.46
CA ASP A 4 -26.35 2.99 1.51
C ASP A 4 -25.40 1.87 1.91
N GLY A 5 -25.65 0.70 1.30
CA GLY A 5 -24.72 -0.41 1.26
C GLY A 5 -23.49 -0.06 0.45
N GLU A 6 -22.51 0.54 1.11
CA GLU A 6 -21.11 0.44 0.71
C GLU A 6 -20.74 -1.04 0.91
N THR A 7 -20.92 -1.85 -0.12
CA THR A 7 -20.37 -3.21 -0.15
C THR A 7 -18.86 -3.06 -0.22
N ASN A 8 -18.23 -2.81 0.93
CA ASN A 8 -16.80 -2.99 1.14
C ASN A 8 -16.52 -4.50 1.04
N GLU A 9 -16.59 -5.02 -0.18
CA GLU A 9 -16.26 -6.41 -0.46
C GLU A 9 -14.80 -6.61 -0.06
N VAL A 10 -14.57 -7.64 0.77
CA VAL A 10 -13.23 -8.04 1.17
C VAL A 10 -12.50 -8.46 -0.10
N TYR A 11 -11.47 -7.70 -0.46
CA TYR A 11 -10.65 -7.95 -1.63
C TYR A 11 -9.62 -9.03 -1.35
N LEU A 12 -8.91 -8.94 -0.22
CA LEU A 12 -7.98 -9.96 0.27
C LEU A 12 -7.69 -9.78 1.75
N THR A 13 -7.15 -10.82 2.38
CA THR A 13 -6.72 -10.81 3.80
C THR A 13 -5.36 -11.48 3.95
N GLY A 14 -4.60 -11.12 4.98
CA GLY A 14 -3.33 -11.77 5.27
C GLY A 14 -2.73 -11.38 6.61
N ALA A 15 -1.51 -11.82 6.87
CA ALA A 15 -0.76 -11.54 8.10
C ALA A 15 0.50 -10.72 7.80
N THR A 16 0.82 -9.73 8.65
CA THR A 16 2.05 -8.90 8.50
C THR A 16 3.26 -9.49 9.21
N ASN A 17 3.02 -10.31 10.25
CA ASN A 17 4.03 -10.71 11.25
C ASN A 17 4.74 -9.52 11.91
N THR A 18 4.05 -8.37 12.07
CA THR A 18 4.53 -7.21 12.82
C THR A 18 3.56 -6.84 13.95
N ALA A 19 3.88 -5.78 14.70
CA ALA A 19 2.98 -5.24 15.71
C ALA A 19 1.64 -4.72 15.15
N ALA A 20 1.53 -4.54 13.83
CA ALA A 20 0.28 -4.16 13.18
C ALA A 20 -0.78 -5.28 13.20
N GLY A 21 -0.35 -6.54 13.34
CA GLY A 21 -1.24 -7.70 13.33
C GLY A 21 -1.69 -8.11 11.92
N ASP A 22 -2.80 -8.82 11.84
CA ASP A 22 -3.38 -9.26 10.57
C ASP A 22 -4.05 -8.09 9.84
N TYR A 23 -4.25 -8.26 8.53
CA TYR A 23 -4.82 -7.21 7.69
C TYR A 23 -5.96 -7.71 6.80
N VAL A 24 -6.89 -6.80 6.55
CA VAL A 24 -8.02 -6.96 5.63
C VAL A 24 -7.99 -5.80 4.64
N VAL A 25 -8.02 -6.12 3.35
CA VAL A 25 -8.13 -5.13 2.28
C VAL A 25 -9.55 -5.13 1.76
N THR A 26 -10.17 -3.96 1.64
CA THR A 26 -11.49 -3.78 1.04
C THR A 26 -11.40 -2.88 -0.18
N GLY A 27 -12.24 -3.17 -1.18
CA GLY A 27 -12.47 -2.23 -2.28
C GLY A 27 -13.25 -1.00 -1.80
N THR A 28 -13.06 0.13 -2.49
CA THR A 28 -13.87 1.35 -2.32
C THR A 28 -14.18 1.93 -3.70
N ASP A 29 -15.27 2.69 -3.79
CA ASP A 29 -15.64 3.50 -4.96
C ASP A 29 -14.81 4.80 -5.06
N ASP A 30 -13.90 5.04 -4.11
CA ASP A 30 -12.96 6.16 -4.14
C ASP A 30 -12.01 6.08 -5.34
N VAL A 31 -11.77 7.23 -5.97
CA VAL A 31 -10.74 7.41 -7.01
C VAL A 31 -9.69 8.40 -6.54
N TYR A 32 -8.43 7.97 -6.55
CA TYR A 32 -7.30 8.83 -6.22
C TYR A 32 -6.69 9.42 -7.49
N HIS A 33 -6.53 10.73 -7.52
CA HIS A 33 -5.96 11.43 -8.67
C HIS A 33 -4.51 11.81 -8.39
N PHE A 34 -3.59 11.33 -9.20
CA PHE A 34 -2.16 11.62 -9.05
C PHE A 34 -1.51 11.87 -10.41
N GLN A 35 -0.87 13.04 -10.55
CA GLN A 35 -0.23 13.49 -11.80
C GLN A 35 -1.14 13.44 -13.04
N GLY A 36 -2.43 13.72 -12.86
CA GLY A 36 -3.41 13.70 -13.95
C GLY A 36 -3.93 12.30 -14.34
N GLN A 37 -3.60 11.29 -13.54
CA GLN A 37 -4.06 9.92 -13.71
C GLN A 37 -4.97 9.49 -12.56
N GLU A 38 -5.96 8.65 -12.88
CA GLU A 38 -6.89 8.04 -11.93
C GLU A 38 -6.38 6.69 -11.42
N PHE A 39 -6.56 6.47 -10.12
CA PHE A 39 -6.17 5.27 -9.41
C PHE A 39 -7.37 4.71 -8.64
N THR A 40 -7.63 3.41 -8.76
CA THR A 40 -8.60 2.70 -7.92
C THR A 40 -8.04 2.59 -6.51
N VAL A 41 -8.85 2.91 -5.50
CA VAL A 41 -8.40 2.90 -4.11
C VAL A 41 -8.85 1.61 -3.42
N TYR A 42 -8.00 1.12 -2.53
CA TYR A 42 -8.28 0.04 -1.59
C TYR A 42 -8.01 0.53 -0.18
N ASN A 43 -8.89 0.19 0.76
CA ASN A 43 -8.65 0.43 2.18
C ASN A 43 -7.94 -0.78 2.77
N VAL A 44 -6.94 -0.54 3.62
CA VAL A 44 -6.22 -1.58 4.35
C VAL A 44 -6.45 -1.35 5.84
N TYR A 45 -7.13 -2.30 6.45
CA TYR A 45 -7.40 -2.33 7.89
C TYR A 45 -6.49 -3.36 8.54
N TYR A 46 -5.82 -2.97 9.62
CA TYR A 46 -5.01 -3.83 10.46
C TYR A 46 -5.69 -4.07 11.80
N ASP A 47 -5.25 -5.10 12.53
CA ASP A 47 -5.67 -5.30 13.93
C ASP A 47 -5.34 -4.08 14.79
N ASP A 48 -4.14 -3.49 14.59
CA ASP A 48 -3.81 -2.19 15.16
C ASP A 48 -4.23 -1.06 14.20
N PRO A 49 -5.25 -0.26 14.55
CA PRO A 49 -5.81 0.72 13.63
C PRO A 49 -4.88 1.92 13.38
N SER A 50 -3.79 2.09 14.15
CA SER A 50 -2.83 3.16 13.91
C SER A 50 -2.00 2.94 12.64
N HIS A 51 -2.00 1.70 12.13
CA HIS A 51 -1.35 1.33 10.87
C HIS A 51 -2.28 1.33 9.66
N ASN A 52 -3.59 1.59 9.85
CA ASN A 52 -4.55 1.65 8.75
C ASN A 52 -4.10 2.62 7.66
N MET A 53 -4.23 2.19 6.42
CA MET A 53 -3.79 2.97 5.26
C MET A 53 -4.66 2.70 4.05
N LYS A 54 -4.40 3.44 2.97
CA LYS A 54 -5.03 3.23 1.67
C LYS A 54 -3.97 2.86 0.64
N ILE A 55 -4.35 2.06 -0.35
CA ILE A 55 -3.52 1.72 -1.50
C ILE A 55 -4.26 2.16 -2.76
N ALA A 56 -3.69 3.13 -3.47
CA ALA A 56 -4.16 3.55 -4.79
C ALA A 56 -3.42 2.78 -5.87
N VAL A 57 -4.15 2.19 -6.82
CA VAL A 57 -3.63 1.37 -7.91
C VAL A 57 -3.98 1.98 -9.26
N SER A 58 -2.96 2.17 -10.08
CA SER A 58 -3.09 2.60 -11.46
C SER A 58 -3.20 1.36 -12.35
N ASN A 59 -4.28 1.26 -13.12
CA ASN A 59 -4.45 0.22 -14.15
C ASN A 59 -3.77 0.55 -15.49
N ASP A 60 -2.97 1.62 -15.53
CA ASP A 60 -2.25 2.02 -16.74
C ASP A 60 -0.83 1.40 -16.74
N GLY A 61 -0.49 0.72 -17.84
CA GLY A 61 0.84 0.16 -18.11
C GLY A 61 1.00 -1.36 -17.98
N GLU A 62 2.21 -1.87 -18.27
CA GLU A 62 2.55 -3.31 -18.18
C GLU A 62 2.82 -3.79 -16.74
N CYS A 63 3.04 -2.85 -15.82
CA CYS A 63 3.05 -3.08 -14.39
C CYS A 63 2.40 -1.88 -13.72
N ASN A 64 1.33 -2.15 -12.98
CA ASN A 64 0.56 -1.15 -12.26
C ASN A 64 1.48 -0.32 -11.36
N SER A 65 1.18 0.97 -11.24
CA SER A 65 1.81 1.82 -10.23
C SER A 65 0.93 1.80 -8.97
N PHE A 66 1.55 1.60 -7.82
CA PHE A 66 0.85 1.49 -6.54
C PHE A 66 1.33 2.59 -5.61
N ILE A 67 0.40 3.25 -4.93
CA ILE A 67 0.70 4.30 -3.96
C ILE A 67 0.03 3.89 -2.65
N ALA A 68 0.83 3.54 -1.66
CA ALA A 68 0.36 3.29 -0.30
C ALA A 68 0.46 4.59 0.50
N TYR A 69 -0.63 5.05 1.12
CA TYR A 69 -0.67 6.37 1.73
C TYR A 69 -1.59 6.48 2.94
N THR A 70 -1.27 7.48 3.76
CA THR A 70 -2.08 7.98 4.88
C THR A 70 -2.10 9.51 4.83
N GLY A 71 -2.70 10.18 5.81
CA GLY A 71 -2.53 11.63 5.99
C GLY A 71 -1.10 12.05 6.36
N GLY A 72 -0.25 11.10 6.79
CA GLY A 72 1.12 11.32 7.25
C GLY A 72 2.19 11.18 6.18
N TYR A 73 2.00 10.22 5.28
CA TYR A 73 3.04 9.78 4.34
C TYR A 73 2.44 9.13 3.11
N TRP A 74 3.26 8.98 2.07
CA TRP A 74 2.98 8.07 0.96
C TRP A 74 4.25 7.36 0.47
N PHE A 75 4.07 6.13 0.02
CA PHE A 75 5.08 5.26 -0.57
C PHE A 75 4.61 4.81 -1.95
N MET A 76 5.47 4.93 -2.95
CA MET A 76 5.19 4.46 -4.31
C MET A 76 5.96 3.18 -4.59
N TYR A 77 5.24 2.20 -5.11
CA TYR A 77 5.75 0.92 -5.54
C TYR A 77 5.50 0.75 -7.04
N ASN A 78 6.49 0.19 -7.73
CA ASN A 78 6.36 -0.18 -9.13
C ASN A 78 7.32 -1.32 -9.49
N CYS A 79 7.16 -1.88 -10.69
CA CYS A 79 8.14 -2.79 -11.26
C CYS A 79 9.27 -2.03 -11.93
N THR A 80 10.49 -2.52 -11.73
CA THR A 80 11.66 -2.18 -12.54
C THR A 80 12.24 -3.45 -13.16
N LYS A 81 13.37 -3.32 -13.85
CA LYS A 81 14.12 -4.48 -14.37
C LYS A 81 14.55 -5.46 -13.28
N GLU A 82 14.68 -4.97 -12.04
CA GLU A 82 15.14 -5.72 -10.86
C GLU A 82 13.98 -6.39 -10.11
N GLY A 83 12.75 -5.90 -10.29
CA GLY A 83 11.57 -6.46 -9.65
C GLY A 83 10.57 -5.41 -9.16
N PHE A 84 9.56 -5.89 -8.44
CA PHE A 84 8.56 -5.08 -7.74
C PHE A 84 9.05 -4.68 -6.34
N GLY A 85 8.90 -3.42 -5.98
CA GLY A 85 9.26 -2.92 -4.65
C GLY A 85 9.09 -1.40 -4.52
N VAL A 86 9.46 -0.89 -3.36
CA VAL A 86 9.34 0.54 -3.04
C VAL A 86 10.35 1.38 -3.84
N ARG A 87 9.94 2.59 -4.22
CA ARG A 87 10.74 3.50 -5.06
C ARG A 87 10.85 4.89 -4.51
N LYS A 88 9.73 5.43 -4.05
CA LYS A 88 9.66 6.79 -3.53
C LYS A 88 8.89 6.78 -2.23
N SER A 89 9.29 7.67 -1.35
CA SER A 89 8.62 7.97 -0.09
C SER A 89 8.51 9.48 0.06
N MET A 90 7.40 9.94 0.62
CA MET A 90 7.23 11.32 1.04
C MET A 90 6.54 11.34 2.40
N PHE A 91 6.90 12.31 3.21
CA PHE A 91 6.38 12.49 4.55
C PHE A 91 5.92 13.94 4.70
N ASN A 92 4.83 14.16 5.42
CA ASN A 92 4.30 15.49 5.67
C ASN A 92 5.12 16.28 6.70
N SER A 93 5.98 15.60 7.47
CA SER A 93 6.80 16.17 8.53
C SER A 93 8.02 15.29 8.83
N ALA A 94 9.06 15.89 9.42
CA ALA A 94 10.24 15.16 9.86
C ALA A 94 9.91 14.14 10.96
N THR A 95 9.03 14.48 11.90
CA THR A 95 8.61 13.58 12.98
C THR A 95 8.02 12.28 12.46
N ILE A 96 7.17 12.34 11.42
CA ILE A 96 6.63 11.12 10.81
C ILE A 96 7.75 10.35 10.12
N ARG A 97 8.60 11.02 9.32
CA ARG A 97 9.73 10.37 8.64
C ARG A 97 10.67 9.64 9.60
N ASP A 98 10.98 10.25 10.74
CA ASP A 98 11.93 9.71 11.71
C ASP A 98 11.38 8.48 12.45
N GLY A 99 10.06 8.21 12.33
CA GLY A 99 9.42 6.96 12.76
C GLY A 99 9.50 5.81 11.76
N PHE A 100 10.25 5.96 10.65
CA PHE A 100 10.44 4.90 9.65
C PHE A 100 11.90 4.42 9.57
N ASP A 101 12.13 3.10 9.55
CA ASP A 101 13.48 2.54 9.39
C ASP A 101 13.92 2.56 7.92
N SER A 102 14.93 3.40 7.64
CA SER A 102 15.55 3.52 6.31
C SER A 102 16.19 2.22 5.78
N ARG A 103 16.63 1.31 6.64
CA ARG A 103 17.21 0.02 6.25
C ARG A 103 16.14 -0.95 5.77
N GLU A 104 14.99 -0.94 6.44
CA GLU A 104 13.83 -1.71 6.00
C GLU A 104 13.31 -1.16 4.67
N TYR A 105 13.30 0.17 4.48
CA TYR A 105 12.96 0.78 3.20
C TYR A 105 13.86 0.26 2.06
N GLN A 106 15.18 0.21 2.29
CA GLN A 106 16.12 -0.33 1.29
C GLN A 106 15.88 -1.82 1.03
N SER A 107 15.58 -2.60 2.06
CA SER A 107 15.27 -4.03 1.93
C SER A 107 13.98 -4.29 1.14
N GLN A 108 13.04 -3.35 1.18
CA GLN A 108 11.78 -3.41 0.43
C GLN A 108 11.88 -2.85 -1.00
N SER A 109 13.06 -2.38 -1.43
CA SER A 109 13.28 -1.93 -2.81
C SER A 109 13.09 -3.06 -3.84
N VAL A 110 13.21 -4.32 -3.42
CA VAL A 110 12.87 -5.50 -4.24
C VAL A 110 12.17 -6.54 -3.36
N LEU A 111 10.83 -6.50 -3.34
CA LEU A 111 9.98 -7.49 -2.67
C LEU A 111 9.84 -8.77 -3.51
N VAL A 112 9.75 -8.63 -4.83
CA VAL A 112 9.65 -9.74 -5.78
C VAL A 112 10.57 -9.47 -6.96
N LYS A 113 11.42 -10.44 -7.32
CA LYS A 113 12.39 -10.31 -8.42
C LYS A 113 11.78 -10.44 -9.83
N THR A 114 10.52 -10.83 -9.92
CA THR A 114 9.78 -10.95 -11.18
C THR A 114 9.41 -9.58 -11.71
N ARG A 115 9.46 -9.42 -13.04
CA ARG A 115 9.16 -8.14 -13.74
C ARG A 115 7.68 -7.87 -13.96
N LYS A 116 6.84 -8.84 -13.62
CA LYS A 116 5.38 -8.76 -13.66
C LYS A 116 4.86 -9.26 -12.33
N ILE A 117 3.84 -8.59 -11.83
CA ILE A 117 3.15 -8.92 -10.61
C ILE A 117 1.67 -8.68 -10.82
N GLU A 118 0.85 -9.62 -10.37
CA GLU A 118 -0.59 -9.44 -10.39
C GLU A 118 -0.99 -8.39 -9.33
N GLN A 119 -2.09 -7.70 -9.57
CA GLN A 119 -2.51 -6.60 -8.73
C GLN A 119 -2.76 -7.02 -7.27
N ASP A 120 -3.51 -8.11 -7.08
CA ASP A 120 -3.82 -8.68 -5.77
C ASP A 120 -2.53 -9.05 -5.01
N GLN A 121 -1.57 -9.65 -5.72
CA GLN A 121 -0.27 -10.00 -5.16
C GLN A 121 0.49 -8.74 -4.72
N ALA A 122 0.52 -7.70 -5.54
CA ALA A 122 1.19 -6.44 -5.21
C ALA A 122 0.54 -5.73 -4.01
N VAL A 123 -0.80 -5.66 -3.98
CA VAL A 123 -1.57 -5.09 -2.87
C VAL A 123 -1.30 -5.86 -1.57
N GLY A 124 -1.33 -7.19 -1.60
CA GLY A 124 -1.02 -8.03 -0.46
C GLY A 124 0.42 -7.87 0.04
N LEU A 125 1.40 -7.75 -0.86
CA LEU A 125 2.80 -7.50 -0.47
C LEU A 125 2.98 -6.12 0.17
N ILE A 126 2.37 -5.08 -0.38
CA ILE A 126 2.41 -3.74 0.22
C ILE A 126 1.81 -3.79 1.62
N ALA A 127 0.62 -4.39 1.76
CA ALA A 127 -0.06 -4.49 3.05
C ALA A 127 0.74 -5.30 4.08
N ALA A 128 1.41 -6.37 3.66
CA ALA A 128 2.20 -7.22 4.55
C ALA A 128 3.55 -6.59 4.97
N TYR A 129 4.20 -5.81 4.10
CA TYR A 129 5.57 -5.34 4.32
C TYR A 129 5.68 -3.88 4.77
N LEU A 130 4.76 -3.00 4.38
CA LEU A 130 4.84 -1.58 4.79
C LEU A 130 4.88 -1.40 6.32
N PRO A 131 4.10 -2.14 7.13
CA PRO A 131 4.18 -2.03 8.59
C PRO A 131 5.55 -2.36 9.16
N LYS A 132 6.41 -3.11 8.47
CA LYS A 132 7.80 -3.38 8.92
C LYS A 132 8.68 -2.13 8.89
N LEU A 133 8.30 -1.13 8.09
CA LEU A 133 8.99 0.15 8.08
C LEU A 133 8.72 0.94 9.36
N GLN A 134 7.60 0.66 10.04
CA GLN A 134 7.11 1.35 11.23
C GLN A 134 7.38 0.46 12.45
N GLY A 135 8.58 0.57 13.02
CA GLY A 135 9.03 -0.27 14.14
C GLY A 135 10.03 0.45 15.03
#